data_AF-A0A968FTK6-F1
#
_entry.id   AF-A0A968FTK6-F1
#
_cell.length_a   1.000
_cell.length_b   1.000
_cell.length_c   1.000
_cell.angle_alpha   90.00
_cell.angle_beta   90.00
_cell.angle_gamma   90.00
#
_symmetry.space_group_name_H-M   'P 1'
#
loop_
_entity.id
_entity.type
_entity.pdbx_description
1 polymer ?
#
loop_
_entity_poly.entity_id
_entity_poly.type
_entity_poly.pdbx_seq_one_letter_code
_entity_poly.pdbx_strand_id
1 'polypeptide(L)'
;NKLSALKVLKARLYELEKEKQDEEKRSLEKQKKKIEWGSQIRSYVLHPYRMVKDLRTNVEVGNVDAVLDGDLGPFIQAYLLQANRKN
;
A
#
# COMPACT_ATOMS: atom_id res chain seq x y z
N ASN A 1 -10.56 -0.59 46.96
CA ASN A 1 -11.24 -1.61 46.12
C ASN A 1 -11.93 -1.05 44.87
N LYS A 2 -12.81 -0.04 44.91
CA LYS A 2 -13.44 0.52 43.68
C LYS A 2 -12.47 1.20 42.69
N LEU A 3 -11.49 1.96 43.19
CA LEU A 3 -10.48 2.62 42.34
C LEU A 3 -9.61 1.63 41.56
N SER A 4 -9.21 0.53 42.20
CA SER A 4 -8.46 -0.54 41.56
C SER A 4 -9.26 -1.23 40.45
N ALA A 5 -10.56 -1.48 40.68
CA ALA A 5 -11.45 -2.04 39.67
C ALA A 5 -11.61 -1.12 38.45
N LEU A 6 -11.75 0.19 38.66
CA LEU A 6 -11.81 1.17 37.56
C LEU A 6 -10.51 1.24 36.76
N LYS A 7 -9.35 1.12 37.43
CA LYS A 7 -8.04 1.09 36.77
C LYS A 7 -7.91 -0.13 35.85
N VAL A 8 -8.33 -1.30 36.32
CA VAL A 8 -8.35 -2.54 35.53
C VAL A 8 -9.34 -2.42 34.37
N LEU A 9 -10.55 -1.91 34.60
CA LEU A 9 -11.54 -1.70 33.56
C LEU A 9 -11.03 -0.78 32.45
N LYS A 10 -10.39 0.34 32.80
CA LYS A 10 -9.80 1.27 31.81
C LYS A 10 -8.69 0.61 31.00
N ALA A 11 -7.84 -0.20 31.63
CA ALA A 11 -6.79 -0.95 30.92
C ALA A 11 -7.39 -1.95 29.92
N ARG A 12 -8.43 -2.70 30.32
CA ARG A 12 -9.13 -3.64 29.44
C ARG A 12 -9.83 -2.97 28.26
N LEU A 13 -10.47 -1.83 28.50
CA LEU A 13 -11.11 -1.05 27.41
C LEU A 13 -10.07 -0.51 26.42
N TYR A 14 -8.90 -0.09 26.91
CA TYR A 14 -7.81 0.34 26.05
C TYR A 14 -7.22 -0.82 25.22
N GLU A 15 -7.01 -1.99 25.84
CA GLU A 15 -6.59 -3.21 25.13
C GLU A 15 -7.56 -3.57 24.02
N LEU A 16 -8.87 -3.59 24.33
CA LEU A 16 -9.92 -3.89 23.34
C LEU A 16 -9.93 -2.91 22.17
N GLU A 17 -9.80 -1.61 22.44
CA GLU A 17 -9.76 -0.59 21.38
C GLU A 17 -8.51 -0.72 20.51
N LYS A 18 -7.37 -1.00 21.14
CA LYS A 18 -6.12 -1.26 20.40
C LYS A 18 -6.24 -2.49 19.51
N GLU A 19 -6.83 -3.58 20.01
CA GLU A 19 -7.08 -4.79 19.23
C GLU A 19 -7.95 -4.51 18.00
N LYS A 20 -9.03 -3.74 18.16
CA LYS A 20 -9.88 -3.32 17.03
C LYS A 20 -9.10 -2.53 15.98
N GLN A 21 -8.31 -1.54 16.40
CA GLN A 21 -7.47 -0.76 15.49
C GLN A 21 -6.44 -1.63 14.77
N ASP A 22 -5.85 -2.60 15.46
CA ASP A 22 -4.88 -3.53 14.88
C ASP A 22 -5.57 -4.54 13.94
N GLU A 23 -6.81 -4.94 14.18
CA GLU A 23 -7.62 -5.72 13.25
C GLU A 23 -7.95 -4.94 11.98
N GLU A 24 -8.38 -3.69 12.10
CA GLU A 24 -8.64 -2.81 10.95
C GLU A 24 -7.39 -2.64 10.09
N LYS A 25 -6.24 -2.34 10.71
CA LYS A 25 -4.95 -2.27 10.02
C LYS A 25 -4.59 -3.59 9.34
N ARG A 26 -4.75 -4.73 10.02
CA ARG A 26 -4.50 -6.05 9.43
C ARG A 26 -5.41 -6.34 8.24
N SER A 27 -6.67 -5.91 8.28
CA SER A 27 -7.60 -6.06 7.16
C SER A 27 -7.12 -5.30 5.91
N LEU A 28 -6.58 -4.10 6.10
CA LEU A 28 -5.97 -3.29 5.03
C LEU A 28 -4.67 -3.92 4.53
N GLU A 29 -3.84 -4.45 5.44
CA GLU A 29 -2.60 -5.12 5.09
C GLU A 29 -2.80 -6.44 4.35
N LYS A 30 -3.87 -7.19 4.63
CA LYS A 30 -4.24 -8.40 3.89
C LYS A 30 -4.49 -8.15 2.41
N GLN A 31 -4.85 -6.93 2.02
CA GLN A 31 -5.01 -6.55 0.61
C GLN A 31 -3.64 -6.34 -0.09
N LYS A 32 -2.56 -6.11 0.68
CA LYS A 32 -1.21 -6.00 0.12
C LYS A 32 -0.75 -7.39 -0.31
N LYS A 33 -0.19 -7.48 -1.52
CA LYS A 33 0.42 -8.73 -2.00
C LYS A 33 1.65 -9.05 -1.16
N LYS A 34 1.92 -10.34 -0.96
CA LYS A 34 3.14 -10.83 -0.31
C LYS A 34 4.37 -10.33 -1.07
N ILE A 35 5.47 -10.08 -0.37
CA ILE A 35 6.76 -9.69 -0.97
C ILE A 35 7.44 -10.95 -1.52
N GLU A 36 6.92 -11.46 -2.63
CA GLU A 36 7.41 -12.67 -3.30
C GLU A 36 7.75 -12.36 -4.77
N TRP A 37 8.60 -13.19 -5.39
CA TRP A 37 8.91 -13.06 -6.82
C TRP A 37 7.63 -13.14 -7.65
N GLY A 38 7.36 -12.13 -8.48
CA GLY A 38 6.11 -12.01 -9.26
C GLY A 38 5.00 -11.15 -8.63
N SER A 39 5.17 -10.71 -7.38
CA SER A 39 4.24 -9.76 -6.72
C SER A 39 4.48 -8.28 -7.05
N GLN A 40 5.58 -7.99 -7.75
CA GLN A 40 6.02 -6.65 -8.14
C GLN A 40 4.97 -5.93 -9.00
N ILE A 41 4.72 -4.66 -8.70
CA ILE A 41 3.76 -3.84 -9.44
C ILE A 41 4.41 -3.05 -10.58
N ARG A 42 5.71 -2.77 -10.51
CA ARG A 42 6.41 -1.92 -11.47
C ARG A 42 7.87 -2.27 -11.59
N SER A 43 8.34 -2.45 -12.82
CA SER A 43 9.74 -2.69 -13.16
C SER A 43 10.46 -1.38 -13.44
N TYR A 44 11.63 -1.20 -12.83
CA TYR A 44 12.54 -0.09 -13.06
C TYR A 44 13.85 -0.65 -13.61
N VAL A 45 14.06 -0.50 -14.92
CA VAL A 45 15.27 -0.94 -15.60
C VAL A 45 16.13 0.28 -15.84
N LEU A 46 17.21 0.47 -15.07
CA LEU A 46 18.10 1.66 -15.20
C LEU A 46 19.18 1.48 -16.28
N HIS A 47 19.44 0.25 -16.71
CA HIS A 47 20.41 -0.08 -17.76
C HIS A 47 20.04 -1.45 -18.37
N PRO A 48 20.23 -1.66 -19.70
CA PRO A 48 20.75 -0.72 -20.69
C PRO A 48 19.71 0.25 -21.27
N TYR A 49 18.43 -0.14 -21.31
CA TYR A 49 17.42 0.58 -22.09
C TYR A 49 16.67 1.68 -21.32
N ARG A 50 16.94 1.86 -20.02
CA ARG A 50 16.33 2.92 -19.17
C ARG A 50 14.82 3.03 -19.33
N MET A 51 14.06 2.16 -18.65
CA MET A 51 12.60 2.11 -18.76
C MET A 51 11.93 1.79 -17.44
N VAL A 52 10.82 2.46 -17.17
CA VAL A 52 9.89 2.13 -16.08
C VAL A 52 8.59 1.59 -16.65
N LYS A 53 8.17 0.40 -16.23
CA LYS A 53 6.94 -0.27 -16.69
C LYS A 53 6.06 -0.68 -15.52
N ASP A 54 4.82 -0.18 -15.46
CA ASP A 54 3.82 -0.64 -14.50
C ASP A 54 3.12 -1.89 -15.04
N LEU A 55 3.28 -3.01 -14.32
CA LEU A 55 2.80 -4.33 -14.74
C LEU A 55 1.29 -4.50 -14.53
N ARG A 56 0.64 -3.56 -13.83
CA ARG A 56 -0.81 -3.58 -13.61
C ARG A 56 -1.55 -2.92 -14.77
N THR A 57 -1.00 -1.83 -15.28
CA THR A 57 -1.62 -0.96 -16.30
C THR A 57 -0.96 -1.03 -17.67
N ASN A 58 0.22 -1.66 -17.78
CA ASN A 58 1.09 -1.68 -18.96
C ASN A 58 1.59 -0.29 -19.41
N VAL A 59 1.48 0.73 -18.55
CA VAL A 59 2.06 2.05 -18.84
C VAL A 59 3.57 1.99 -18.72
N GLU A 60 4.25 2.58 -19.69
CA GLU A 60 5.71 2.64 -19.80
C GLU A 60 6.19 4.09 -19.89
N VAL A 61 7.29 4.39 -19.22
CA VAL A 61 7.96 5.71 -19.25
C VAL A 61 9.46 5.50 -19.47
N GLY A 62 10.00 6.14 -20.51
CA GLY A 62 11.43 6.08 -20.84
C GLY A 62 12.29 7.08 -20.06
N ASN A 63 11.72 8.21 -19.62
CA ASN A 63 12.44 9.17 -18.77
C ASN A 63 12.47 8.67 -17.31
N VAL A 64 13.41 7.78 -17.03
CA VAL A 64 13.53 7.16 -15.71
C VAL A 64 13.86 8.16 -14.61
N ASP A 65 14.70 9.16 -14.88
CA ASP A 65 15.14 10.12 -13.86
C ASP A 65 13.95 10.94 -13.35
N ALA A 66 13.11 11.45 -14.25
CA ALA A 66 11.88 12.16 -13.86
C ALA A 66 10.97 11.30 -12.97
N VAL A 67 10.85 10.00 -13.27
CA VAL A 67 10.05 9.08 -12.46
C VAL A 67 10.66 8.87 -11.07
N LEU A 68 11.99 8.78 -10.99
CA LEU A 68 12.71 8.67 -9.71
C LEU A 68 12.63 9.99 -8.91
N ASP A 69 12.57 11.13 -9.59
CA ASP A 69 12.38 12.47 -9.02
C ASP A 69 10.92 12.74 -8.60
N GLY A 70 10.00 11.81 -8.85
CA GLY A 70 8.64 11.84 -8.34
C GLY A 70 7.54 12.03 -9.38
N ASP A 71 7.86 12.02 -10.68
CA ASP A 71 6.86 12.04 -11.76
C ASP A 71 6.11 10.70 -11.88
N LEU A 72 5.27 10.42 -10.88
CA LEU A 72 4.47 9.21 -10.76
C LEU A 72 3.03 9.39 -11.26
N GLY A 73 2.66 10.62 -11.62
CA GLY A 73 1.32 11.00 -12.05
C GLY A 73 0.73 10.08 -13.13
N PRO A 74 1.47 9.79 -14.22
CA PRO A 74 0.99 8.91 -15.29
C PRO A 74 0.59 7.51 -14.80
N PHE A 75 1.37 6.93 -13.86
CA PHE A 75 1.09 5.61 -13.33
C PHE A 75 -0.12 5.59 -12.38
N ILE A 76 -0.24 6.62 -11.53
CA ILE A 76 -1.35 6.74 -10.59
C ILE A 76 -2.66 6.92 -11.37
N GLN A 77 -2.69 7.84 -12.33
CA GLN A 77 -3.86 8.10 -13.15
C GLN A 77 -4.29 6.85 -13.92
N ALA A 78 -3.35 6.17 -14.59
CA ALA A 78 -3.66 4.95 -15.33
C ALA A 78 -4.24 3.85 -14.44
N TYR A 79 -3.72 3.69 -13.23
CA TYR A 79 -4.22 2.70 -12.27
C TYR A 79 -5.64 3.03 -11.83
N LEU A 80 -5.91 4.29 -11.47
CA LEU A 80 -7.24 4.73 -11.04
C LEU A 80 -8.27 4.61 -12.17
N LEU A 81 -7.92 4.98 -13.41
CA LEU A 81 -8.80 4.84 -14.58
C LEU A 81 -9.13 3.38 -14.87
N GLN A 82 -8.15 2.48 -14.79
CA GLN A 82 -8.37 1.06 -15.04
C GLN A 82 -9.18 0.40 -13.92
N ALA A 83 -8.95 0.80 -12.65
CA ALA A 83 -9.74 0.34 -11.52
C ALA A 83 -11.20 0.79 -11.65
N ASN A 84 -11.45 2.04 -12.04
CA ASN A 84 -12.79 2.57 -12.22
C ASN A 84 -13.54 1.90 -13.39
N ARG A 85 -12.83 1.45 -14.44
CA ARG A 85 -13.43 0.68 -15.55
C ARG A 85 -13.83 -0.75 -15.21
N LYS A 86 -13.32 -1.31 -14.10
CA LYS A 86 -13.60 -2.69 -13.67
C LYS A 86 -14.77 -2.79 -12.68
N ASN A 87 -15.29 -1.65 -12.22
CA ASN A 87 -16.53 -1.53 -11.47
C ASN A 87 -17.70 -1.29 -12.41
#